data_AF-A0A6C0JWW4-F1
#
_entry.id   AF-A0A6C0JWW4-F1
#
_cell.length_a   1.000
_cell.length_b   1.000
_cell.length_c   1.000
_cell.angle_alpha   90.00
_cell.angle_beta   90.00
_cell.angle_gamma   90.00
#
_symmetry.space_group_name_H-M   'P 1'
#
loop_
_entity.id
_entity.type
_entity.pdbx_description
1 polymer ?
#
loop_
_entity_poly.entity_id
_entity_poly.type
_entity_poly.pdbx_seq_one_letter_code
_entity_poly.pdbx_strand_id
1 'polypeptide(L)'
;MNRLRLEKLKEKIDSLDSNEHRQIYNIIKNSKVDFHSTKTQQGILVTADSLEPKTIEDIEKYVLFCIDQKKRIHEDMKIRKEYERMV
;
A
#
# COMPACT_ATOMS: atom_id res chain seq x y z
N MET A 1 12.15 -16.13 -2.31
CA MET A 1 11.32 -14.95 -2.69
C MET A 1 12.19 -13.95 -3.43
N ASN A 2 11.70 -13.23 -4.44
CA ASN A 2 12.55 -12.34 -5.27
C ASN A 2 12.78 -10.99 -4.55
N ARG A 3 14.01 -10.72 -4.09
CA ARG A 3 14.37 -9.53 -3.29
C ARG A 3 14.05 -8.20 -3.99
N LEU A 4 14.26 -8.15 -5.30
CA LEU A 4 13.92 -6.98 -6.14
C LEU A 4 12.42 -6.65 -6.12
N ARG A 5 11.55 -7.66 -5.98
CA ARG A 5 10.09 -7.46 -5.91
C ARG A 5 9.70 -6.79 -4.58
N LEU A 6 10.29 -7.22 -3.48
CA LEU A 6 10.05 -6.66 -2.15
C LEU A 6 10.55 -5.21 -2.03
N GLU A 7 11.71 -4.90 -2.60
CA GLU A 7 12.25 -3.53 -2.61
C GLU A 7 11.32 -2.57 -3.37
N LYS A 8 10.87 -2.95 -4.58
CA LYS A 8 9.90 -2.16 -5.34
C LYS A 8 8.56 -2.00 -4.64
N LEU A 9 8.10 -3.04 -3.94
CA LEU A 9 6.87 -2.97 -3.17
C LEU A 9 7.02 -1.99 -1.99
N LYS A 10 8.15 -2.05 -1.28
CA LYS A 10 8.45 -1.15 -0.17
C LYS A 10 8.41 0.31 -0.62
N GLU A 11 9.09 0.66 -1.72
CA GLU A 11 9.08 2.03 -2.25
C GLU A 11 7.65 2.55 -2.52
N LYS A 12 6.78 1.68 -3.06
CA LYS A 12 5.38 2.03 -3.29
C LYS A 12 4.62 2.22 -1.98
N ILE A 13 4.83 1.34 -1.01
CA ILE A 13 4.19 1.43 0.31
C ILE A 13 4.60 2.73 1.01
N ASP A 14 5.88 3.13 0.94
CA ASP A 14 6.38 4.35 1.57
C ASP A 14 5.71 5.62 1.01
N SER A 15 5.16 5.57 -0.23
CA SER A 15 4.40 6.68 -0.84
C SER A 15 2.92 6.74 -0.43
N LEU A 16 2.43 5.74 0.31
CA LEU A 16 1.05 5.66 0.77
C LEU A 16 0.82 6.46 2.06
N ASP A 17 -0.44 6.81 2.31
CA ASP A 17 -0.84 7.52 3.52
C ASP A 17 -1.06 6.59 4.71
N SER A 18 -1.26 7.18 5.90
CA SER A 18 -1.38 6.44 7.14
C SER A 18 -2.57 5.47 7.20
N ASN A 19 -3.67 5.76 6.50
CA ASN A 19 -4.83 4.86 6.47
C ASN A 19 -4.55 3.66 5.55
N GLU A 20 -3.89 3.90 4.43
CA GLU A 20 -3.43 2.85 3.52
C GLU A 20 -2.41 1.93 4.20
N HIS A 21 -1.46 2.49 4.97
CA HIS A 21 -0.54 1.71 5.82
C HIS A 21 -1.28 0.87 6.86
N ARG A 22 -2.31 1.42 7.50
CA ARG A 22 -3.15 0.67 8.45
C ARG A 22 -3.84 -0.51 7.77
N GLN A 23 -4.32 -0.33 6.55
CA GLN A 23 -4.97 -1.41 5.82
C GLN A 23 -3.98 -2.50 5.39
N ILE A 24 -2.77 -2.12 4.98
CA ILE A 24 -1.68 -3.09 4.73
C ILE A 24 -1.39 -3.90 5.99
N TYR A 25 -1.29 -3.25 7.14
CA TYR A 25 -1.10 -3.96 8.41
C TYR A 25 -2.26 -4.92 8.72
N ASN A 26 -3.51 -4.55 8.42
CA ASN A 26 -4.66 -5.44 8.57
C ASN A 26 -4.60 -6.66 7.64
N ILE A 27 -4.12 -6.49 6.40
CA ILE A 27 -3.90 -7.62 5.46
C ILE A 27 -2.89 -8.60 6.06
N ILE A 28 -1.78 -8.08 6.58
CA ILE A 28 -0.74 -8.90 7.24
C ILE A 28 -1.32 -9.59 8.47
N LYS A 29 -2.06 -8.85 9.31
CA LYS A 29 -2.67 -9.38 10.54
C LYS A 29 -3.69 -10.49 10.28
N ASN A 30 -4.39 -10.43 9.16
CA ASN A 30 -5.36 -11.44 8.75
C ASN A 30 -4.72 -12.65 8.07
N SER A 31 -3.39 -12.63 7.84
CA SER A 31 -2.68 -13.82 7.41
C SER A 31 -2.74 -14.88 8.51
N LYS A 32 -2.90 -16.15 8.14
CA LYS A 32 -3.04 -17.26 9.09
C LYS A 32 -1.71 -17.67 9.75
N VAL A 33 -0.67 -16.87 9.59
CA VAL A 33 0.69 -17.15 10.05
C VAL A 33 1.08 -16.10 11.08
N ASP A 34 1.63 -16.57 12.20
CA ASP A 34 2.24 -15.69 13.17
C ASP A 34 3.40 -14.93 12.51
N PHE A 35 3.27 -13.61 12.41
CA PHE A 35 4.29 -12.75 11.85
C PHE A 35 4.95 -11.95 12.97
N HIS A 36 6.28 -11.82 12.89
CA HIS A 36 7.02 -10.99 13.82
C HIS A 36 6.84 -9.52 13.42
N SER A 37 6.25 -8.74 14.32
CA SER A 37 6.18 -7.29 14.19
C SER A 37 6.72 -6.60 15.43
N THR A 38 7.46 -5.51 15.22
CA THR A 38 7.99 -4.67 16.30
C THR A 38 7.31 -3.32 16.25
N LYS A 39 6.63 -2.95 17.34
CA LYS A 39 6.01 -1.63 17.46
C LYS A 39 7.03 -0.63 17.99
N THR A 40 7.18 0.48 17.29
CA THR A 40 8.03 1.62 17.69
C THR A 40 7.15 2.86 17.92
N GLN A 41 7.76 3.97 18.33
CA GLN A 41 7.04 5.24 18.47
C GLN A 41 6.62 5.81 17.10
N GLN A 42 7.36 5.48 16.04
CA GLN A 42 7.12 5.97 14.67
C GLN A 42 6.25 5.02 13.83
N GLY A 43 6.00 3.79 14.27
CA GLY A 43 5.17 2.86 13.49
C GLY A 43 5.34 1.39 13.87
N ILE A 44 5.14 0.52 12.88
CA ILE A 44 5.27 -0.93 13.03
C ILE A 44 6.27 -1.42 11.99
N LEU A 45 7.31 -2.11 12.46
CA LEU A 45 8.28 -2.78 11.61
C LEU A 45 7.82 -4.23 11.40
N VAL A 46 7.72 -4.65 10.15
CA VAL A 46 7.35 -6.02 9.77
C VAL A 46 8.46 -6.64 8.93
N THR A 47 8.90 -7.83 9.31
CA THR A 47 9.89 -8.59 8.54
C THR A 47 9.21 -9.25 7.34
N ALA A 48 9.51 -8.80 6.12
CA ALA A 48 8.89 -9.33 4.90
C ALA A 48 9.27 -10.81 4.63
N ASP A 49 10.42 -11.27 5.11
CA ASP A 49 10.88 -12.65 4.92
C ASP A 49 10.04 -13.69 5.67
N SER A 50 9.32 -13.29 6.72
CA SER A 50 8.40 -14.17 7.45
C SER A 50 6.99 -14.20 6.87
N LEU A 51 6.69 -13.39 5.84
CA LEU A 51 5.36 -13.34 5.25
C LEU A 51 5.18 -14.42 4.19
N GLU A 52 4.00 -15.02 4.17
CA GLU A 52 3.64 -15.96 3.12
C GLU A 52 3.58 -15.25 1.75
N PRO A 53 3.95 -15.95 0.65
CA PRO A 53 3.86 -15.39 -0.69
C PRO A 53 2.47 -14.85 -1.03
N LYS A 54 1.40 -15.49 -0.52
CA LYS A 54 0.02 -15.07 -0.71
C LYS A 54 -0.27 -13.73 -0.04
N THR A 55 0.21 -13.53 1.19
CA THR A 55 0.05 -12.25 1.91
C THR A 55 0.75 -11.12 1.16
N ILE A 56 1.94 -11.38 0.61
CA ILE A 56 2.65 -10.38 -0.21
C ILE A 56 1.87 -10.05 -1.47
N GLU A 57 1.28 -11.05 -2.13
CA GLU A 57 0.44 -10.83 -3.31
C GLU A 57 -0.81 -9.99 -2.98
N ASP A 58 -1.44 -10.23 -1.83
CA ASP A 58 -2.59 -9.46 -1.37
C ASP A 58 -2.22 -8.00 -1.05
N ILE A 59 -1.05 -7.78 -0.44
CA ILE A 59 -0.49 -6.44 -0.23
C ILE A 59 -0.25 -5.75 -1.57
N GLU A 60 0.37 -6.42 -2.55
CA GLU A 60 0.62 -5.85 -3.87
C GLU A 60 -0.66 -5.44 -4.60
N LYS A 61 -1.69 -6.29 -4.56
CA LYS A 61 -3.00 -5.97 -5.15
C LYS A 61 -3.59 -4.71 -4.51
N TYR A 62 -3.51 -4.61 -3.18
CA TYR A 62 -4.00 -3.44 -2.47
C TYR A 62 -3.21 -2.17 -2.81
N VAL A 63 -1.89 -2.25 -2.83
CA VAL A 63 -1.00 -1.11 -3.18
C VAL A 63 -1.28 -0.62 -4.62
N LEU A 64 -1.43 -1.54 -5.57
CA LEU A 64 -1.77 -1.20 -6.96
C LEU A 64 -3.15 -0.51 -7.03
N PHE A 65 -4.14 -1.04 -6.31
CA PHE A 65 -5.45 -0.42 -6.22
C PHE A 65 -5.37 1.03 -5.70
N CYS A 66 -4.62 1.28 -4.62
CA CYS A 66 -4.43 2.64 -4.08
C CYS A 66 -3.83 3.61 -5.10
N ILE A 67 -2.80 3.17 -5.84
CA ILE A 67 -2.14 3.99 -6.86
C ILE A 67 -3.13 4.31 -8.00
N ASP A 68 -3.88 3.32 -8.48
CA ASP A 68 -4.85 3.50 -9.55
C ASP A 68 -6.00 4.44 -9.13
N GLN A 69 -6.47 4.33 -7.88
CA GLN A 69 -7.48 5.24 -7.33
C GLN A 69 -6.96 6.68 -7.27
N LYS A 70 -5.73 6.90 -6.76
CA LYS A 70 -5.12 8.24 -6.73
C LYS A 70 -5.03 8.85 -8.13
N LYS A 71 -4.65 8.05 -9.13
CA LYS A 71 -4.57 8.49 -10.53
C LYS A 71 -5.94 8.92 -11.07
N ARG A 72 -6.98 8.09 -10.89
CA ARG A 72 -8.35 8.40 -11.35
C ARG A 72 -8.91 9.65 -10.70
N ILE A 73 -8.76 9.78 -9.37
CA ILE A 73 -9.22 10.96 -8.63
C ILE A 73 -8.53 12.23 -9.15
N HIS A 74 -7.23 12.15 -9.44
CA HIS A 74 -6.48 13.28 -9.98
C HIS A 74 -6.90 13.66 -11.41
N GLU A 75 -7.19 12.67 -12.26
CA GLU A 75 -7.74 12.89 -13.60
C GLU A 75 -9.12 13.55 -13.53
N ASP A 76 -10.02 13.03 -12.69
CA ASP A 76 -11.35 13.62 -12.47
C ASP A 76 -11.28 15.06 -11.96
N MET A 77 -10.36 15.36 -11.03
CA MET A 77 -10.14 16.72 -10.54
C MET A 77 -9.65 17.67 -11.63
N LYS A 78 -8.78 17.21 -12.54
CA LYS A 78 -8.33 18.02 -13.67
C LYS A 78 -9.49 18.38 -14.58
N ILE A 79 -10.31 17.40 -14.93
CA ILE A 79 -11.49 17.58 -15.78
C ILE A 79 -12.45 18.59 -15.15
N ARG A 80 -12.75 18.47 -13.84
CA ARG A 80 -13.63 19.43 -13.14
C ARG A 80 -13.10 20.86 -13.19
N LYS A 81 -11.80 21.06 -12.93
CA LYS A 81 -11.17 22.39 -13.00
C LYS A 81 -11.19 22.99 -14.40
N GLU A 82 -11.15 22.16 -15.43
CA GLU A 82 -11.27 22.61 -16.82
C GLU A 82 -12.70 23.09 -17.11
N TYR A 83 -13.71 22.31 -16.71
CA TYR A 83 -15.11 22.73 -16.81
C TYR A 83 -15.40 24.02 -16.04
N GLU A 84 -14.90 24.17 -14.82
CA GLU A 84 -15.06 25.39 -14.01
C GLU A 84 -14.48 26.65 -14.68
N ARG A 85 -13.49 26.51 -15.57
CA ARG A 85 -12.89 27.64 -16.30
C ARG A 85 -13.61 27.99 -17.60
N MET A 86 -14.49 27.11 -18.08
CA MET A 86 -15.28 27.30 -19.30
C MET A 86 -16.65 27.96 -19.02
N VAL A 87 -17.04 28.09 -17.75
CA VAL A 87 -18.23 28.81 -17.27
C VAL A 87 -17.82 30.21 -16.80
#